data_AF-A0A0D9XGX5-F1
#
_entry.id   AF-A0A0D9XGX5-F1
#
_cell.length_a   1.000
_cell.length_b   1.000
_cell.length_c   1.000
_cell.angle_alpha   90.00
_cell.angle_beta   90.00
_cell.angle_gamma   90.00
#
_symmetry.space_group_name_H-M   'P 1'
#
loop_
_entity.id
_entity.type
_entity.pdbx_description
1 polymer ?
#
loop_
_entity_poly.entity_id
_entity_poly.type
_entity_poly.pdbx_seq_one_letter_code
_entity_poly.pdbx_strand_id
1 'polypeptide(L)'
;MVHATRCRFRDDGVEHEVAVVCRGGEDWGSARRDGEVAVSIDGKKVVEARRVKWNFRGNRTVVLGDGAVVEVMWDVHDWWFAGGGGGGAQFMVKARGVGDAGGGRVWMDEEMASKGQPPGGFFLHVQCYRR
;
A
#
# COMPACT_ATOMS: atom_id res chain seq x y z
N MET A 1 -2.91 6.17 14.00
CA MET A 1 -1.43 6.21 13.84
C MET A 1 -1.10 6.70 12.45
N VAL A 2 -0.09 7.56 12.31
CA VAL A 2 0.45 8.00 11.02
C VAL A 2 1.92 7.61 11.00
N HIS A 3 2.38 6.97 9.93
CA HIS A 3 3.79 6.68 9.68
C HIS A 3 4.15 7.19 8.29
N ALA A 4 5.30 7.83 8.13
CA ALA A 4 5.78 8.34 6.86
C ALA A 4 7.22 7.90 6.64
N THR A 5 7.55 7.62 5.38
CA THR A 5 8.90 7.29 4.92
C THR A 5 9.13 7.93 3.55
N ARG A 6 10.40 8.08 3.16
CA ARG A 6 10.77 8.63 1.86
C ARG A 6 11.47 7.59 1.01
N CYS A 7 11.16 7.59 -0.27
CA CYS A 7 11.76 6.67 -1.23
C CYS A 7 11.73 7.23 -2.65
N ARG A 8 12.58 6.66 -3.52
CA ARG A 8 12.55 6.90 -4.96
C ARG A 8 11.97 5.68 -5.67
N PHE A 9 10.95 5.89 -6.50
CA PHE A 9 10.32 4.80 -7.28
C PHE A 9 11.13 4.42 -8.52
N ARG A 10 12.06 5.28 -8.94
CA ARG A 10 12.97 5.11 -10.09
C ARG A 10 14.35 5.62 -9.70
N ASP A 11 15.41 5.04 -10.28
CA ASP A 11 16.80 5.41 -9.95
C ASP A 11 17.10 6.90 -10.21
N ASP A 12 16.56 7.42 -11.32
CA ASP A 12 16.65 8.82 -11.77
C ASP A 12 15.44 9.67 -11.36
N GLY A 13 14.51 9.10 -10.59
CA GLY A 13 13.28 9.76 -10.13
C GLY A 13 13.50 10.72 -8.97
N VAL A 14 12.50 11.56 -8.72
CA VAL A 14 12.46 12.41 -7.52
C VAL A 14 12.15 11.57 -6.27
N GLU A 15 12.57 12.04 -5.11
CA GLU A 15 12.18 11.44 -3.84
C GLU A 15 10.72 11.77 -3.53
N HIS A 16 9.97 10.75 -3.10
CA HIS A 16 8.58 10.87 -2.72
C HIS A 16 8.40 10.55 -1.23
N GLU A 17 7.47 11.24 -0.58
CA GLU A 17 7.04 10.90 0.76
C GLU A 17 5.81 10.00 0.71
N VAL A 18 5.93 8.79 1.27
CA VAL A 18 4.83 7.83 1.42
C VAL A 18 4.36 7.84 2.87
N ALA A 19 3.11 8.22 3.11
CA ALA A 19 2.50 8.22 4.42
C ALA A 19 1.34 7.22 4.50
N VAL A 20 1.35 6.36 5.51
CA VAL A 20 0.26 5.44 5.84
C VAL A 20 -0.44 5.87 7.12
N VAL A 21 -1.77 5.73 7.12
CA VAL A 21 -2.60 6.06 8.27
C VAL A 21 -3.52 4.89 8.57
N CYS A 22 -3.56 4.47 9.83
CA CYS A 22 -4.50 3.49 10.34
C CYS A 22 -5.29 4.07 11.52
N ARG A 23 -6.62 4.02 11.45
CA ARG A 23 -7.54 4.46 12.51
C ARG A 23 -8.50 3.33 12.87
N GLY A 24 -8.31 2.76 14.06
CA GLY A 24 -9.24 1.82 14.65
C GLY A 24 -10.47 2.54 15.21
N GLY A 25 -11.63 1.89 15.24
CA GLY A 25 -12.73 2.34 16.09
C GLY A 25 -12.31 2.15 17.56
N GLU A 26 -12.30 3.24 18.33
CA GLU A 26 -11.85 3.22 19.73
C GLU A 26 -12.83 2.51 20.67
N ASP A 27 -14.06 2.23 20.22
CA ASP A 27 -15.07 1.51 21.00
C ASP A 27 -15.46 0.20 20.32
N TRP A 28 -15.12 -0.91 20.95
CA TRP A 28 -15.65 -2.23 20.65
C TRP A 28 -17.15 -2.27 21.02
N GLY A 29 -18.00 -1.63 20.22
CA GLY A 29 -19.45 -1.56 20.48
C GLY A 29 -20.17 -0.32 19.95
N SER A 30 -19.46 0.75 19.58
CA SER A 30 -20.10 1.87 18.87
C SER A 30 -20.08 1.56 17.37
N ALA A 31 -21.25 1.21 16.83
CA ALA A 31 -21.48 0.94 15.41
C ALA A 31 -21.18 2.13 14.47
N ARG A 32 -20.51 3.19 14.95
CA ARG A 32 -20.33 4.48 14.28
C ARG A 32 -18.90 4.76 13.78
N ARG A 33 -17.88 3.95 14.13
CA ARG A 33 -16.52 4.10 13.56
C ARG A 33 -16.01 2.81 12.94
N ASP A 34 -16.64 2.47 11.84
CA ASP A 34 -16.08 1.69 10.75
C ASP A 34 -14.63 2.15 10.47
N GLY A 35 -13.62 1.36 10.85
CA GLY A 35 -12.21 1.76 10.78
C GLY A 35 -11.79 2.26 9.39
N GLU A 36 -10.70 3.04 9.36
CA GLU A 36 -10.19 3.66 8.14
C GLU A 36 -8.69 3.42 8.01
N VAL A 37 -8.26 3.11 6.79
CA VAL A 37 -6.86 3.22 6.38
C VAL A 37 -6.69 4.11 5.17
N ALA A 38 -5.58 4.83 5.10
CA ALA A 38 -5.25 5.70 3.99
C ALA A 38 -3.76 5.65 3.65
N VAL A 39 -3.45 5.80 2.37
CA VAL A 39 -2.08 5.98 1.87
C VAL A 39 -2.04 7.30 1.12
N SER A 40 -1.02 8.11 1.42
CA SER A 40 -0.73 9.36 0.71
C SER A 40 0.67 9.31 0.12
N ILE A 41 0.83 9.90 -1.06
CA ILE A 41 2.12 10.12 -1.73
C ILE A 41 2.24 11.62 -1.96
N ASP A 42 3.31 12.23 -1.44
CA ASP A 42 3.56 13.69 -1.50
C ASP A 42 2.38 14.51 -0.98
N GLY A 43 1.82 14.09 0.15
CA GLY A 43 0.64 14.71 0.76
C GLY A 43 -0.69 14.48 0.03
N LYS A 44 -0.68 13.90 -1.18
CA LYS A 44 -1.90 13.54 -1.92
C LYS A 44 -2.39 12.16 -1.49
N LYS A 45 -3.62 12.10 -0.98
CA LYS A 45 -4.26 10.82 -0.62
C LYS A 45 -4.56 10.01 -1.89
N VAL A 46 -3.90 8.86 -2.03
CA VAL A 46 -4.03 7.95 -3.20
C VAL A 46 -4.93 6.75 -2.88
N VAL A 47 -5.00 6.33 -1.62
CA VAL A 47 -5.90 5.29 -1.13
C VAL A 47 -6.65 5.79 0.10
N GLU A 48 -7.94 5.49 0.17
CA GLU A 48 -8.78 5.66 1.35
C GLU A 48 -9.76 4.49 1.43
N ALA A 49 -9.53 3.56 2.34
CA ALA A 49 -10.42 2.44 2.61
C ALA A 49 -11.14 2.71 3.94
N ARG A 50 -12.40 3.13 3.85
CA ARG A 50 -13.31 3.27 4.99
C ARG A 50 -14.12 1.99 5.15
N ARG A 51 -14.70 1.78 6.34
CA ARG A 51 -15.45 0.56 6.63
C ARG A 51 -14.60 -0.67 6.35
N VAL A 52 -13.41 -0.70 6.96
CA VAL A 52 -12.44 -1.78 6.76
C VAL A 52 -13.02 -3.17 7.00
N LYS A 53 -14.12 -3.33 7.77
CA LYS A 53 -14.88 -4.59 7.83
C LYS A 53 -15.24 -5.16 6.44
N TRP A 54 -15.52 -4.28 5.48
CA TRP A 54 -15.89 -4.61 4.11
C TRP A 54 -14.75 -4.39 3.10
N ASN A 55 -13.81 -3.49 3.41
CA ASN A 55 -12.74 -3.05 2.51
C ASN A 55 -11.33 -3.35 3.06
N PHE A 56 -11.16 -4.42 3.85
CA PHE A 56 -9.91 -4.71 4.54
C PHE A 56 -8.75 -5.10 3.60
N ARG A 57 -9.03 -5.49 2.36
CA ARG A 57 -8.01 -5.86 1.37
C ARG A 57 -8.34 -5.25 0.02
N GLY A 58 -7.34 -4.76 -0.70
CA GLY A 58 -7.51 -4.25 -2.04
C GLY A 58 -6.24 -3.66 -2.62
N ASN A 59 -6.35 -3.14 -3.84
CA ASN A 59 -5.27 -2.50 -4.57
C ASN A 59 -5.75 -1.28 -5.37
N ARG A 60 -4.83 -0.39 -5.72
CA ARG A 60 -5.08 0.78 -6.57
C ARG A 60 -3.81 1.21 -7.30
N THR A 61 -3.89 1.34 -8.61
CA THR A 61 -2.83 1.95 -9.42
C THR A 61 -3.03 3.46 -9.50
N VAL A 62 -1.95 4.22 -9.38
CA VAL A 62 -1.91 5.68 -9.54
C VAL A 62 -0.73 6.12 -10.40
N VAL A 63 -0.92 7.20 -11.13
CA VAL A 63 0.15 7.89 -11.87
C VAL A 63 0.51 9.15 -11.10
N LEU A 64 1.80 9.31 -10.79
CA LEU A 64 2.33 10.46 -10.04
C LEU A 64 2.65 11.63 -10.99
N GLY A 65 2.91 12.80 -10.42
CA GLY A 65 3.21 14.02 -11.20
C GLY A 65 4.49 13.94 -12.02
N ASP A 66 5.43 13.08 -11.64
CA ASP A 66 6.69 12.82 -12.35
C ASP A 66 6.58 11.68 -13.39
N GLY A 67 5.37 11.14 -13.58
CA GLY A 67 5.08 10.05 -14.51
C GLY A 67 5.27 8.63 -13.94
N ALA A 68 5.74 8.48 -12.70
CA ALA A 68 5.85 7.16 -12.09
C ALA A 68 4.47 6.50 -11.94
N VAL A 69 4.36 5.22 -12.32
CA VAL A 69 3.16 4.41 -12.15
C VAL A 69 3.36 3.50 -10.94
N VAL A 70 2.49 3.66 -9.94
CA VAL A 70 2.64 2.99 -8.66
C VAL A 70 1.36 2.21 -8.34
N GLU A 71 1.51 0.95 -7.96
CA GLU A 71 0.45 0.13 -7.40
C GLU A 71 0.53 0.13 -5.87
N VAL A 72 -0.54 0.56 -5.22
CA VAL A 72 -0.71 0.54 -3.78
C VAL A 72 -1.63 -0.60 -3.42
N MET A 73 -1.17 -1.53 -2.60
CA MET A 73 -1.94 -2.65 -2.06
C MET A 73 -2.07 -2.50 -0.54
N TRP A 74 -3.18 -2.94 0.00
CA TRP A 74 -3.40 -3.00 1.45
C TRP A 74 -4.04 -4.31 1.86
N ASP A 75 -3.64 -4.79 3.03
CA ASP A 75 -4.29 -5.87 3.75
C ASP A 75 -4.27 -5.55 5.25
N VAL A 76 -5.44 -5.28 5.78
CA VAL A 76 -5.62 -4.88 7.18
C VAL A 76 -6.55 -5.84 7.92
N HIS A 77 -6.69 -7.06 7.38
CA HIS A 77 -7.50 -8.11 7.97
C HIS A 77 -7.04 -8.42 9.39
N ASP A 78 -5.78 -8.80 9.57
CA ASP A 78 -5.27 -9.23 10.87
C ASP A 78 -5.26 -8.08 11.88
N TRP A 79 -5.00 -6.86 11.42
CA TRP A 79 -5.10 -5.66 12.26
C TRP A 79 -6.51 -5.39 12.79
N TRP A 80 -7.53 -5.64 11.98
CA TRP A 80 -8.93 -5.34 12.34
C TRP A 80 -9.61 -6.49 13.08
N PHE A 81 -9.37 -7.75 12.66
CA PHE A 81 -10.11 -8.91 13.14
C PHE A 81 -9.39 -9.71 14.24
N ALA A 82 -8.07 -9.58 14.42
CA ALA A 82 -7.31 -10.44 15.35
C ALA A 82 -7.46 -10.10 16.86
N GLY A 83 -8.37 -9.20 17.24
CA GLY A 83 -8.81 -9.04 18.65
C GLY A 83 -7.72 -8.73 19.70
N GLY A 84 -6.53 -8.27 19.30
CA GLY A 84 -5.39 -8.02 20.20
C GLY A 84 -4.19 -8.94 20.02
N GLY A 85 -4.25 -9.94 19.14
CA GLY A 85 -3.19 -10.93 18.88
C GLY A 85 -1.97 -10.43 18.08
N GLY A 86 -1.66 -9.13 18.08
CA GLY A 86 -0.45 -8.60 17.41
C GLY A 86 -0.49 -8.56 15.87
N GLY A 87 -1.64 -8.80 15.24
CA GLY A 87 -1.82 -8.68 13.79
C GLY A 87 -1.56 -7.25 13.28
N GLY A 88 -0.69 -7.09 12.29
CA GLY A 88 -0.31 -5.79 11.72
C GLY A 88 -1.08 -5.47 10.43
N ALA A 89 -1.35 -4.18 10.21
CA ALA A 89 -1.87 -3.67 8.95
C ALA A 89 -0.73 -3.61 7.93
N GLN A 90 -0.93 -4.20 6.76
CA GLN A 90 0.05 -4.35 5.70
C GLN A 90 -0.24 -3.36 4.57
N PHE A 91 0.78 -2.67 4.09
CA PHE A 91 0.71 -1.82 2.91
C PHE A 91 1.91 -2.12 2.01
N MET A 92 1.68 -2.21 0.71
CA MET A 92 2.74 -2.34 -0.27
C MET A 92 2.58 -1.27 -1.34
N VAL A 93 3.68 -0.61 -1.69
CA VAL A 93 3.77 0.39 -2.75
C VAL A 93 4.80 -0.11 -3.75
N LYS A 94 4.35 -0.60 -4.90
CA LYS A 94 5.20 -1.17 -5.96
C LYS A 94 5.25 -0.20 -7.14
N ALA A 95 6.45 0.19 -7.55
CA ALA A 95 6.65 0.94 -8.79
C ALA A 95 6.60 -0.01 -9.99
N ARG A 96 5.97 0.42 -11.08
CA ARG A 96 6.12 -0.24 -12.39
C ARG A 96 7.39 0.28 -13.07
N GLY A 97 8.12 -0.61 -13.73
CA GLY A 97 9.41 -0.27 -14.33
C GLY A 97 9.26 0.62 -15.56
N VAL A 98 10.32 1.34 -15.94
CA VAL A 98 10.34 2.15 -17.18
C VAL A 98 10.12 1.30 -18.44
N GLY A 99 10.41 0.00 -18.38
CA GLY A 99 10.08 -0.98 -19.44
C GLY A 99 8.59 -1.26 -19.62
N ASP A 100 7.73 -0.89 -18.65
CA ASP A 100 6.28 -1.10 -18.70
C ASP A 100 5.52 0.02 -19.42
N ALA A 101 6.18 1.15 -19.71
CA ALA A 101 5.56 2.30 -20.38
C ALA A 101 5.08 2.00 -21.82
N GLY A 102 5.53 0.87 -22.39
CA GLY A 102 5.08 0.34 -23.69
C GLY A 102 4.02 -0.76 -23.61
N GLY A 103 3.31 -0.94 -22.49
CA GLY A 103 2.32 -2.03 -22.34
C GLY A 103 2.97 -3.42 -22.29
N GLY A 104 4.19 -3.50 -21.79
CA GLY A 104 5.04 -4.69 -21.82
C GLY A 104 4.94 -5.60 -20.60
N ARG A 105 3.86 -6.40 -20.53
CA ARG A 105 3.85 -7.77 -19.96
C ARG A 105 3.91 -7.91 -18.43
N VAL A 106 2.75 -7.73 -17.78
CA VAL A 106 2.38 -8.43 -16.52
C VAL A 106 2.76 -9.92 -16.52
N TRP A 107 2.70 -10.56 -17.69
CA TRP A 107 3.11 -11.94 -17.91
C TRP A 107 4.61 -12.21 -17.68
N MET A 108 5.49 -11.21 -17.88
CA MET A 108 6.92 -11.38 -17.60
C MET A 108 7.18 -11.40 -16.10
N ASP A 109 6.51 -10.56 -15.31
CA ASP A 109 6.61 -10.60 -13.84
C ASP A 109 6.11 -11.96 -13.28
N GLU A 110 5.00 -12.50 -13.80
CA GLU A 110 4.51 -13.85 -13.44
C GLU A 110 5.46 -14.98 -13.87
N GLU A 111 6.02 -14.89 -15.08
CA GLU A 111 6.99 -15.88 -15.59
C GLU A 111 8.29 -15.86 -14.77
N MET A 112 8.79 -14.67 -14.40
CA MET A 112 9.97 -14.51 -13.55
C MET A 112 9.71 -14.97 -12.11
N ALA A 113 8.53 -14.67 -11.56
CA ALA A 113 8.10 -15.16 -10.25
C ALA A 113 7.96 -16.69 -10.24
N SER A 114 7.45 -17.29 -11.32
CA SER A 114 7.39 -18.76 -11.48
C SER A 114 8.76 -19.41 -11.54
N LYS A 115 9.80 -18.65 -11.94
CA LYS A 115 11.21 -19.06 -11.99
C LYS A 115 11.99 -18.73 -10.72
N GLY A 116 11.32 -18.24 -9.67
CA GLY A 116 11.94 -17.90 -8.38
C GLY A 116 12.83 -16.65 -8.41
N GLN A 117 12.75 -15.86 -9.48
CA GLN A 117 13.52 -14.64 -9.64
C GLN A 117 12.67 -13.46 -9.15
N PRO A 118 13.20 -12.57 -8.30
CA PRO A 118 12.40 -11.44 -7.81
C PRO A 118 11.99 -10.58 -9.01
N PRO A 119 10.72 -10.18 -9.12
CA PRO A 119 10.31 -9.25 -10.16
C PRO A 119 11.17 -7.99 -10.05
N GLY A 120 11.73 -7.55 -11.17
CA GLY A 120 12.53 -6.32 -11.20
C GLY A 120 11.69 -5.13 -10.73
N GLY A 121 12.34 -4.17 -10.08
CA GLY A 121 11.71 -2.89 -9.71
C GLY A 121 11.65 -2.62 -8.20
N PHE A 122 11.24 -1.40 -7.88
CA PHE A 122 11.15 -0.92 -6.50
C PHE A 122 9.83 -1.36 -5.84
N PHE A 123 9.90 -1.83 -4.59
CA PHE A 123 8.74 -1.94 -3.72
C PHE A 123 9.07 -1.45 -2.30
N LEU A 124 8.07 -0.86 -1.67
CA LEU A 124 8.08 -0.47 -0.26
C LEU A 124 6.99 -1.25 0.46
N HIS A 125 7.36 -2.00 1.50
CA HIS A 125 6.43 -2.70 2.39
C HIS A 125 6.39 -2.00 3.75
N VAL A 126 5.19 -1.69 4.24
CA VAL A 126 4.98 -1.00 5.51
C VAL A 126 4.04 -1.84 6.38
N GLN A 127 4.46 -2.12 7.60
CA GLN A 127 3.67 -2.83 8.61
C GLN A 127 3.35 -1.91 9.77
N CYS A 128 2.07 -1.80 10.12
CA CYS A 128 1.57 -0.97 11.21
C CYS A 128 0.90 -1.83 12.28
N TYR A 129 1.41 -1.82 13.50
CA TYR A 129 0.88 -2.60 14.62
C TYR A 129 0.06 -1.71 15.58
N ARG A 130 -0.97 -2.27 16.21
CA ARG A 130 -1.64 -1.62 17.35
C ARG A 130 -0.71 -1.72 18.55
N ARG A 131 -0.54 -0.61 19.29
CA ARG A 131 0.07 -0.65 20.62
C ARG A 131 -0.95 -1.10 21.65
#